data_AF-A0A969CLF6-F1
#
_entry.id   AF-A0A969CLF6-F1
#
_cell.length_a   1.000
_cell.length_b   1.000
_cell.length_c   1.000
_cell.angle_alpha   90.00
_cell.angle_beta   90.00
_cell.angle_gamma   90.00
#
_symmetry.space_group_name_H-M   'P 1'
#
loop_
_entity.id
_entity.type
_entity.pdbx_description
1 polymer ?
#
loop_
_entity_poly.entity_id
_entity_poly.type
_entity_poly.pdbx_seq_one_letter_code
_entity_poly.pdbx_strand_id
1 'polypeptide(L)'
;MKTKFFIDRKYILPRVWSNRELEKLAHFFSGDIANVSGWQDSDKEGKHYRDYFVNASSYTMTNYKSDARGFQGYENEIFLNLENELPTELLSQFDVVFNHTVLEHIYDVNTAFKNLCLMSRDIVIIVVPFLQQMHASYGDYWRFTPLTIKRMFEENRMLLLYLSFNSHKNASVYIFAVATKNESKWTEKIHKEFSYLEKDKPLDGFESYIGCHAIQNHFYSMSRFYQRITDYLYVKTRQLYGTLKIKLKTLVGL
;
A
#
# COMPACT_ATOMS: atom_id res chain seq x y z
N MET A 1 12.02 -4.71 20.72
CA MET A 1 10.68 -4.61 20.11
C MET A 1 9.79 -5.64 20.80
N LYS A 2 8.80 -5.24 21.62
CA LYS A 2 7.87 -6.22 22.22
C LYS A 2 7.08 -6.84 21.07
N THR A 3 7.37 -8.08 20.73
CA THR A 3 6.60 -8.91 19.80
C THR A 3 5.20 -9.05 20.41
N LYS A 4 4.28 -8.15 20.04
CA LYS A 4 2.86 -8.31 20.35
C LYS A 4 2.38 -9.49 19.51
N PHE A 5 2.36 -10.68 20.12
CA PHE A 5 1.77 -11.89 19.52
C PHE A 5 0.32 -11.68 19.06
N PHE A 6 -0.34 -10.62 19.56
CA PHE A 6 -1.67 -10.18 19.17
C PHE A 6 -1.62 -8.73 18.67
N ILE A 7 -1.20 -8.54 17.42
CA ILE A 7 -1.35 -7.26 16.72
C ILE A 7 -2.65 -7.30 15.90
N ASP A 8 -3.43 -6.22 15.96
CA ASP A 8 -4.60 -6.07 15.10
C ASP A 8 -4.15 -6.02 13.63
N ARG A 9 -4.60 -7.00 12.85
CA ARG A 9 -4.24 -7.16 11.44
C ARG A 9 -5.10 -6.32 10.49
N LYS A 10 -6.19 -5.73 10.99
CA LYS A 10 -7.13 -4.93 10.19
C LYS A 10 -6.72 -3.46 10.11
N TYR A 11 -6.31 -2.85 11.21
CA TYR A 11 -6.05 -1.40 11.26
C TYR A 11 -4.64 -1.05 11.73
N ILE A 12 -4.02 -1.87 12.58
CA ILE A 12 -2.70 -1.56 13.18
C ILE A 12 -1.54 -2.10 12.35
N LEU A 13 -1.53 -3.39 12.02
CA LEU A 13 -0.44 -4.04 11.28
C LEU A 13 -0.06 -3.32 9.96
N PRO A 14 -0.99 -2.97 9.05
CA PRO A 14 -0.61 -2.25 7.82
C PRO A 14 -0.04 -0.86 8.10
N ARG A 15 -0.51 -0.18 9.17
CA ARG A 15 0.02 1.12 9.58
C ARG A 15 1.46 0.99 10.11
N VAL A 16 1.70 0.03 11.01
CA VAL A 16 3.06 -0.31 11.48
C VAL A 16 3.99 -0.59 10.30
N TRP A 17 3.53 -1.36 9.32
CA TRP A 17 4.31 -1.60 8.10
C TRP A 17 4.63 -0.30 7.35
N SER A 18 3.62 0.56 7.10
CA SER A 18 3.84 1.82 6.38
C SER A 18 4.76 2.78 7.14
N ASN A 19 4.75 2.74 8.48
CA ASN A 19 5.67 3.50 9.31
C ASN A 19 7.12 3.05 9.11
N ARG A 20 7.36 1.73 8.93
CA ARG A 20 8.69 1.21 8.57
C ARG A 20 9.11 1.60 7.17
N GLU A 21 8.18 1.66 6.21
CA GLU A 21 8.47 2.21 4.88
C GLU A 21 8.87 3.69 4.97
N LEU A 22 8.15 4.48 5.77
CA LEU A 22 8.49 5.88 6.01
C LEU A 22 9.89 6.03 6.64
N GLU A 23 10.21 5.23 7.67
CA GLU A 23 11.52 5.24 8.35
C GLU A 23 12.69 5.00 7.40
N LYS A 24 12.51 4.13 6.39
CA LYS A 24 13.55 3.85 5.38
C LYS A 24 13.88 5.04 4.49
N LEU A 25 12.94 5.97 4.27
CA LEU A 25 13.06 7.00 3.23
C LEU A 25 13.06 8.42 3.79
N ALA A 26 12.34 8.68 4.89
CA ALA A 26 12.12 10.02 5.42
C ALA A 26 13.41 10.78 5.76
N HIS A 27 14.46 10.07 6.19
CA HIS A 27 15.75 10.67 6.51
C HIS A 27 16.50 11.24 5.29
N PHE A 28 16.14 10.86 4.05
CA PHE A 28 16.73 11.47 2.85
C PHE A 28 16.14 12.85 2.53
N PHE A 29 14.96 13.16 3.09
CA PHE A 29 14.24 14.38 2.79
C PHE A 29 14.53 15.46 3.83
N SER A 30 14.58 16.71 3.38
CA SER A 30 14.90 17.88 4.21
C SER A 30 14.09 19.08 3.73
N GLY A 31 14.15 20.18 4.49
CA GLY A 31 13.41 21.39 4.18
C GLY A 31 12.04 21.44 4.85
N ASP A 32 11.08 22.09 4.21
CA ASP A 32 9.74 22.30 4.78
C ASP A 32 8.84 21.11 4.50
N ILE A 33 8.23 20.56 5.55
CA ILE A 33 7.43 19.34 5.46
C ILE A 33 5.99 19.62 5.89
N ALA A 34 5.04 19.16 5.08
CA ALA A 34 3.62 19.15 5.44
C ALA A 34 3.12 17.73 5.67
N ASN A 35 2.56 17.44 6.85
CA ASN A 35 1.68 16.29 7.06
C ASN A 35 0.23 16.73 6.87
N VAL A 36 -0.31 16.43 5.69
CA VAL A 36 -1.59 16.94 5.24
C VAL A 36 -2.71 16.04 5.75
N SER A 37 -3.67 16.63 6.47
CA SER A 37 -4.69 15.90 7.23
C SER A 37 -4.10 14.94 8.26
N GLY A 38 -3.05 15.39 8.97
CA GLY A 38 -2.25 14.60 9.90
C GLY A 38 -2.95 14.24 11.22
N TRP A 39 -4.13 14.80 11.49
CA TRP A 39 -4.92 14.58 12.71
C TRP A 39 -4.14 14.94 13.98
N GLN A 40 -3.76 13.94 14.79
CA GLN A 40 -2.96 14.10 16.01
C GLN A 40 -1.47 13.84 15.78
N ASP A 41 -1.05 13.69 14.52
CA ASP A 41 0.30 13.30 14.10
C ASP A 41 0.79 11.96 14.68
N SER A 42 -0.08 11.15 15.30
CA SER A 42 0.30 9.93 16.00
C SER A 42 0.48 8.74 15.05
N ASP A 43 1.64 8.06 15.16
CA ASP A 43 2.00 6.90 14.34
C ASP A 43 1.30 5.58 14.74
N LYS A 44 0.55 5.60 15.86
CA LYS A 44 -0.08 4.43 16.51
C LYS A 44 0.90 3.38 17.08
N GLU A 45 2.18 3.71 17.18
CA GLU A 45 3.23 2.94 17.84
C GLU A 45 3.84 3.68 19.05
N GLY A 46 3.42 4.91 19.30
CA GLY A 46 3.83 5.73 20.45
C GLY A 46 4.80 6.85 20.09
N LYS A 47 5.02 7.13 18.80
CA LYS A 47 5.74 8.30 18.29
C LYS A 47 4.81 9.20 17.48
N HIS A 48 5.39 10.23 16.88
CA HIS A 48 4.72 11.12 15.95
C HIS A 48 5.34 11.02 14.55
N TYR A 49 4.56 11.29 13.49
CA TYR A 49 5.07 11.24 12.12
C TYR A 49 6.17 12.27 11.86
N ARG A 50 6.13 13.44 12.55
CA ARG A 50 7.24 14.40 12.52
C ARG A 50 8.60 13.80 12.89
N ASP A 51 8.61 12.80 13.78
CA ASP A 51 9.86 12.23 14.31
C ASP A 51 10.62 11.40 13.26
N TYR A 52 9.99 11.06 12.14
CA TYR A 52 10.62 10.35 11.02
C TYR A 52 11.44 11.28 10.13
N PHE A 53 11.09 12.56 10.08
CA PHE A 53 11.72 13.54 9.21
C PHE A 53 12.83 14.30 9.95
N VAL A 54 13.89 13.58 10.31
CA VAL A 54 14.99 14.09 11.15
C VAL A 54 15.76 15.28 10.58
N ASN A 55 15.65 15.52 9.27
CA ASN A 55 16.32 16.63 8.56
C ASN A 55 15.35 17.75 8.15
N ALA A 56 14.14 17.79 8.73
CA ALA A 56 13.16 18.84 8.46
C ALA A 56 13.64 20.19 9.00
N SER A 57 13.53 21.24 8.18
CA SER A 57 13.73 22.63 8.61
C SER A 57 12.48 23.15 9.32
N SER A 58 11.30 22.72 8.86
CA SER A 58 10.01 23.03 9.47
C SER A 58 9.04 21.86 9.30
N TYR A 59 8.05 21.78 10.18
CA TYR A 59 6.99 20.77 10.11
C TYR A 59 5.63 21.43 10.34
N THR A 60 4.79 21.37 9.31
CA THR A 60 3.44 21.90 9.29
C THR A 60 2.46 20.74 9.26
N MET A 61 1.40 20.84 10.04
CA MET A 61 0.30 19.88 9.98
C MET A 61 -0.92 20.59 9.43
N THR A 62 -1.65 19.95 8.51
CA THR A 62 -2.96 20.46 8.10
C THR A 62 -4.08 19.57 8.58
N ASN A 63 -5.27 20.14 8.79
CA ASN A 63 -6.47 19.41 9.18
C ASN A 63 -7.72 19.98 8.50
N TYR A 64 -8.77 19.16 8.35
CA TYR A 64 -9.96 19.52 7.56
C TYR A 64 -10.79 20.67 8.17
N LYS A 65 -11.08 20.63 9.49
CA LYS A 65 -11.90 21.64 10.20
C LYS A 65 -11.40 21.85 11.64
N SER A 66 -11.58 23.07 12.16
CA SER A 66 -11.28 23.44 13.56
C SER A 66 -12.08 22.65 14.58
N ASP A 67 -13.30 22.28 14.21
CA ASP A 67 -14.28 21.67 15.11
C ASP A 67 -14.31 20.15 14.95
N ALA A 68 -13.56 19.61 13.97
CA ALA A 68 -13.39 18.19 13.79
C ALA A 68 -12.33 17.66 14.77
N ARG A 69 -12.45 16.37 15.15
CA ARG A 69 -11.39 15.68 15.89
C ARG A 69 -10.09 15.87 15.12
N GLY A 70 -9.06 16.46 15.72
CA GLY A 70 -7.76 16.64 15.07
C GLY A 70 -7.04 17.89 15.54
N PHE A 71 -7.74 19.02 15.69
CA PHE A 71 -7.10 20.27 16.12
C PHE A 71 -6.39 20.11 17.46
N GLN A 72 -5.07 20.33 17.48
CA GLN A 72 -4.25 20.27 18.70
C GLN A 72 -3.78 21.67 19.13
N GLY A 73 -3.95 22.68 18.28
CA GLY A 73 -3.49 24.04 18.55
C GLY A 73 -1.97 24.17 18.43
N TYR A 74 -1.35 23.36 17.57
CA TYR A 74 0.08 23.49 17.31
C TYR A 74 0.38 24.77 16.54
N GLU A 75 1.58 25.33 16.76
CA GLU A 75 2.02 26.63 16.22
C GLU A 75 1.93 26.73 14.69
N ASN A 76 2.03 25.59 13.98
CA ASN A 76 1.98 25.51 12.52
C ASN A 76 0.85 24.60 12.02
N GLU A 77 -0.31 24.65 12.68
CA GLU A 77 -1.49 23.88 12.27
C GLU A 77 -2.40 24.72 11.33
N ILE A 78 -2.65 24.22 10.12
CA ILE A 78 -3.41 24.94 9.07
C ILE A 78 -4.71 24.19 8.75
N PHE A 79 -5.81 24.91 8.53
CA PHE A 79 -7.03 24.30 8.01
C PHE A 79 -7.00 24.20 6.49
N LEU A 80 -7.24 23.00 5.98
CA LEU A 80 -7.24 22.73 4.54
C LEU A 80 -8.30 21.69 4.18
N ASN A 81 -9.29 22.12 3.40
CA ASN A 81 -10.16 21.20 2.68
C ASN A 81 -9.54 20.84 1.33
N LEU A 82 -9.14 19.58 1.18
CA LEU A 82 -8.54 19.08 -0.05
C LEU A 82 -9.52 18.96 -1.23
N GLU A 83 -10.83 18.99 -1.00
CA GLU A 83 -11.84 19.00 -2.08
C GLU A 83 -12.03 20.38 -2.72
N ASN A 84 -11.50 21.43 -2.11
CA ASN A 84 -11.58 22.79 -2.65
C ASN A 84 -10.35 23.12 -3.51
N GLU A 85 -10.43 24.21 -4.26
CA GLU A 85 -9.25 24.78 -4.91
C GLU A 85 -8.16 25.11 -3.88
N LEU A 86 -6.90 24.78 -4.20
CA LEU A 86 -5.77 25.02 -3.30
C LEU A 86 -5.52 26.53 -3.16
N PRO A 87 -5.45 27.07 -1.92
CA PRO A 87 -5.05 28.45 -1.69
C PRO A 87 -3.68 28.76 -2.30
N THR A 88 -3.53 29.94 -2.90
CA THR A 88 -2.34 30.28 -3.70
C THR A 88 -1.07 30.35 -2.87
N GLU A 89 -1.18 30.68 -1.59
CA GLU A 89 -0.09 30.69 -0.61
C GLU A 89 0.48 29.29 -0.32
N LEU A 90 -0.28 28.23 -0.57
CA LEU A 90 0.16 26.85 -0.36
C LEU A 90 0.84 26.25 -1.60
N LEU A 91 0.80 26.94 -2.76
CA LEU A 91 1.41 26.46 -3.99
C LEU A 91 2.92 26.33 -3.84
N SER A 92 3.45 25.11 -3.99
CA SER A 92 4.88 24.81 -3.87
C SER A 92 5.50 25.33 -2.56
N GLN A 93 4.72 25.35 -1.49
CA GLN A 93 5.16 25.84 -0.18
C GLN A 93 6.04 24.84 0.57
N PHE A 94 5.92 23.54 0.29
CA PHE A 94 6.62 22.50 1.06
C PHE A 94 7.59 21.73 0.19
N ASP A 95 8.79 21.38 0.67
CA ASP A 95 9.68 20.46 -0.04
C ASP A 95 9.12 19.04 -0.09
N VAL A 96 8.40 18.66 0.97
CA VAL A 96 7.82 17.33 1.15
C VAL A 96 6.37 17.45 1.60
N VAL A 97 5.47 16.76 0.91
CA VAL A 97 4.07 16.59 1.33
C VAL A 97 3.84 15.12 1.66
N PHE A 98 3.40 14.85 2.87
CA PHE A 98 3.03 13.53 3.37
C PHE A 98 1.52 13.46 3.61
N ASN A 99 0.87 12.39 3.14
CA ASN A 99 -0.53 12.13 3.40
C ASN A 99 -0.75 10.63 3.70
N HIS A 100 -1.39 10.35 4.83
CA HIS A 100 -1.51 8.99 5.36
C HIS A 100 -2.97 8.64 5.68
N THR A 101 -3.55 7.72 4.90
CA THR A 101 -4.90 7.16 5.14
C THR A 101 -5.99 8.24 5.23
N VAL A 102 -6.04 9.11 4.22
CA VAL A 102 -7.00 10.21 4.12
C VAL A 102 -7.71 10.19 2.77
N LEU A 103 -6.98 9.99 1.67
CA LEU A 103 -7.55 10.04 0.32
C LEU A 103 -8.72 9.06 0.10
N GLU A 104 -8.75 7.93 0.81
CA GLU A 104 -9.86 6.99 0.76
C GLU A 104 -11.18 7.58 1.28
N HIS A 105 -11.11 8.60 2.12
CA HIS A 105 -12.25 9.27 2.75
C HIS A 105 -12.72 10.51 1.98
N ILE A 106 -12.01 10.92 0.92
CA ILE A 106 -12.35 12.10 0.12
C ILE A 106 -13.06 11.67 -1.16
N TYR A 107 -14.25 12.21 -1.43
CA TYR A 107 -15.01 11.81 -2.60
C TYR A 107 -14.37 12.38 -3.88
N ASP A 108 -14.06 13.68 -3.92
CA ASP A 108 -13.31 14.29 -5.04
C ASP A 108 -11.80 14.06 -4.92
N VAL A 109 -11.41 12.79 -5.04
CA VAL A 109 -10.03 12.32 -4.86
C VAL A 109 -9.05 12.92 -5.87
N ASN A 110 -9.48 13.21 -7.10
CA ASN A 110 -8.59 13.74 -8.13
C ASN A 110 -8.15 15.16 -7.79
N THR A 111 -9.08 16.01 -7.33
CA THR A 111 -8.76 17.35 -6.84
C THR A 111 -7.86 17.28 -5.61
N ALA A 112 -8.17 16.41 -4.65
CA ALA A 112 -7.34 16.23 -3.47
C ALA A 112 -5.90 15.79 -3.80
N PHE A 113 -5.75 14.79 -4.66
CA PHE A 113 -4.44 14.30 -5.10
C PHE A 113 -3.64 15.39 -5.83
N LYS A 114 -4.30 16.13 -6.72
CA LYS A 114 -3.70 17.28 -7.42
C LYS A 114 -3.23 18.35 -6.44
N ASN A 115 -4.03 18.67 -5.44
CA ASN A 115 -3.67 19.65 -4.41
C ASN A 115 -2.41 19.23 -3.64
N LEU A 116 -2.29 17.96 -3.24
CA LEU A 116 -1.06 17.44 -2.62
C LEU A 116 0.16 17.63 -3.53
N CYS A 117 0.02 17.37 -4.82
CA CYS A 117 1.10 17.55 -5.80
C CYS A 117 1.46 19.03 -6.05
N LEU A 118 0.47 19.92 -6.01
CA LEU A 118 0.66 21.36 -6.15
C LEU A 118 1.32 21.99 -4.92
N MET A 119 1.01 21.50 -3.72
CA MET A 119 1.62 21.95 -2.46
C MET A 119 3.13 21.65 -2.39
N SER A 120 3.55 20.53 -2.99
CA SER A 120 4.95 20.09 -2.95
C SER A 120 5.83 20.80 -3.98
N ARG A 121 7.05 21.18 -3.62
CA ARG A 121 8.13 21.59 -4.52
C ARG A 121 8.78 20.41 -5.20
N ASP A 122 8.81 19.25 -4.54
CA ASP A 122 9.55 18.09 -5.03
C ASP A 122 8.89 16.77 -4.64
N ILE A 123 8.83 16.43 -3.34
CA ILE A 123 8.43 15.10 -2.89
C ILE A 123 6.96 15.07 -2.45
N VAL A 124 6.24 14.04 -2.88
CA VAL A 124 4.93 13.66 -2.32
C VAL A 124 4.98 12.21 -1.89
N ILE A 125 4.57 11.94 -0.65
CA ILE A 125 4.50 10.62 -0.03
C ILE A 125 3.04 10.32 0.28
N ILE A 126 2.52 9.22 -0.26
CA ILE A 126 1.12 8.79 -0.11
C ILE A 126 1.08 7.40 0.53
N VAL A 127 0.24 7.25 1.55
CA VAL A 127 -0.13 5.94 2.08
C VAL A 127 -1.64 5.78 2.03
N VAL A 128 -2.11 4.74 1.34
CA VAL A 128 -3.55 4.50 1.11
C VAL A 128 -3.90 3.02 1.16
N PRO A 129 -5.15 2.66 1.50
CA PRO A 129 -5.59 1.28 1.49
C PRO A 129 -5.80 0.75 0.06
N PHE A 130 -5.15 -0.38 -0.25
CA PHE A 130 -5.56 -1.26 -1.36
C PHE A 130 -6.72 -2.15 -0.93
N LEU A 131 -6.60 -2.76 0.26
CA LEU A 131 -7.62 -3.62 0.83
C LEU A 131 -7.73 -3.39 2.33
N GLN A 132 -8.87 -2.88 2.77
CA GLN A 132 -9.20 -2.72 4.19
C GLN A 132 -10.70 -2.85 4.41
N GLN A 133 -11.08 -3.39 5.57
CA GLN A 133 -12.49 -3.42 5.99
C GLN A 133 -13.05 -1.99 5.96
N MET A 134 -14.23 -1.85 5.35
CA MET A 134 -14.92 -0.56 5.24
C MET A 134 -15.13 0.08 6.62
N HIS A 135 -14.83 1.37 6.74
CA HIS A 135 -14.97 2.14 7.98
C HIS A 135 -15.43 3.58 7.70
N ALA A 136 -16.75 3.76 7.63
CA ALA A 136 -17.38 4.97 7.12
C ALA A 136 -17.60 6.10 8.14
N SER A 137 -16.75 6.22 9.17
CA SER A 137 -16.94 7.28 10.18
C SER A 137 -16.87 8.70 9.59
N TYR A 138 -16.15 8.87 8.47
CA TYR A 138 -15.96 10.14 7.76
C TYR A 138 -16.11 9.98 6.23
N GLY A 139 -16.91 8.99 5.79
CA GLY A 139 -16.87 8.48 4.42
C GLY A 139 -15.80 7.39 4.26
N ASP A 140 -15.91 6.54 3.25
CA ASP A 140 -14.92 5.51 2.88
C ASP A 140 -15.21 5.07 1.44
N TYR A 141 -14.66 5.80 0.49
CA TYR A 141 -15.08 5.80 -0.92
C TYR A 141 -14.13 5.00 -1.83
N TRP A 142 -12.84 5.00 -1.54
CA TRP A 142 -11.83 4.53 -2.50
C TRP A 142 -10.96 3.38 -1.99
N ARG A 143 -10.62 2.48 -2.90
CA ARG A 143 -9.55 1.49 -2.75
C ARG A 143 -8.58 1.70 -3.90
N PHE A 144 -7.34 2.01 -3.56
CA PHE A 144 -6.35 2.42 -4.55
C PHE A 144 -5.58 1.21 -5.05
N THR A 145 -5.31 1.16 -6.36
CA THR A 145 -4.37 0.20 -6.93
C THR A 145 -3.01 0.87 -7.19
N PRO A 146 -1.90 0.10 -7.28
CA PRO A 146 -0.60 0.66 -7.65
C PRO A 146 -0.62 1.40 -9.00
N LEU A 147 -1.44 0.92 -9.95
CA LEU A 147 -1.60 1.54 -11.26
C LEU A 147 -2.35 2.87 -11.17
N THR A 148 -3.39 2.96 -10.32
CA THR A 148 -4.10 4.22 -10.04
C THR A 148 -3.14 5.27 -9.50
N ILE A 149 -2.34 4.91 -8.48
CA ILE A 149 -1.37 5.83 -7.87
C ILE A 149 -0.32 6.31 -8.88
N LYS A 150 0.24 5.38 -9.66
CA LYS A 150 1.18 5.73 -10.73
C LYS A 150 0.57 6.72 -11.72
N ARG A 151 -0.66 6.45 -12.18
CA ARG A 151 -1.35 7.30 -13.15
C ARG A 151 -1.66 8.69 -12.60
N MET A 152 -2.14 8.78 -11.35
CA MET A 152 -2.44 10.06 -10.70
C MET A 152 -1.19 10.93 -10.54
N PHE A 153 -0.02 10.36 -10.24
CA PHE A 153 1.23 11.12 -10.22
C PHE A 153 1.65 11.59 -11.61
N GLU A 154 1.55 10.73 -12.63
CA GLU A 154 1.89 11.09 -14.02
C GLU A 154 1.02 12.26 -14.51
N GLU A 155 -0.28 12.24 -14.22
CA GLU A 155 -1.22 13.32 -14.54
C GLU A 155 -0.86 14.65 -13.87
N ASN A 156 -0.19 14.59 -12.72
CA ASN A 156 0.33 15.73 -11.97
C ASN A 156 1.80 16.05 -12.26
N ARG A 157 2.37 15.49 -13.35
CA ARG A 157 3.77 15.71 -13.79
C ARG A 157 4.80 15.33 -12.72
N MET A 158 4.48 14.33 -11.91
CA MET A 158 5.39 13.74 -10.94
C MET A 158 5.81 12.35 -11.41
N LEU A 159 7.07 12.02 -11.17
CA LEU A 159 7.64 10.71 -11.47
C LEU A 159 7.58 9.84 -10.22
N LEU A 160 6.98 8.65 -10.34
CA LEU A 160 6.96 7.69 -9.26
C LEU A 160 8.37 7.15 -9.00
N LEU A 161 8.90 7.44 -7.82
CA LEU A 161 10.23 7.06 -7.39
C LEU A 161 10.21 5.72 -6.65
N TYR A 162 9.22 5.52 -5.80
CA TYR A 162 9.12 4.33 -4.96
C TYR A 162 7.66 3.94 -4.78
N LEU A 163 7.34 2.66 -4.88
CA LEU A 163 6.04 2.10 -4.51
C LEU A 163 6.19 0.67 -4.00
N SER A 164 5.75 0.45 -2.78
CA SER A 164 5.69 -0.85 -2.13
C SER A 164 4.33 -1.07 -1.46
N PHE A 165 4.09 -2.30 -1.01
CA PHE A 165 2.86 -2.68 -0.31
C PHE A 165 3.15 -3.83 0.66
N ASN A 166 2.29 -4.01 1.68
CA ASN A 166 2.49 -5.08 2.64
C ASN A 166 1.92 -6.42 2.19
N SER A 167 2.64 -7.50 2.48
CA SER A 167 2.30 -8.87 2.07
C SER A 167 1.84 -9.78 3.22
N HIS A 168 1.57 -9.21 4.39
CA HIS A 168 1.16 -9.97 5.58
C HIS A 168 -0.10 -10.81 5.31
N LYS A 169 -0.04 -12.11 5.61
CA LYS A 169 -1.19 -13.03 5.46
C LYS A 169 -2.40 -12.62 6.29
N ASN A 170 -3.62 -12.75 5.77
CA ASN A 170 -4.84 -12.45 6.53
C ASN A 170 -4.81 -11.07 7.22
N ALA A 171 -4.37 -10.05 6.49
CA ALA A 171 -4.25 -8.69 6.98
C ALA A 171 -4.76 -7.71 5.92
N SER A 172 -5.11 -6.50 6.35
CA SER A 172 -5.33 -5.40 5.42
C SER A 172 -4.03 -5.02 4.71
N VAL A 173 -4.15 -4.44 3.52
CA VAL A 173 -3.06 -4.13 2.61
C VAL A 173 -3.08 -2.66 2.28
N TYR A 174 -1.98 -1.98 2.63
CA TYR A 174 -1.71 -0.59 2.28
C TYR A 174 -0.67 -0.53 1.17
N ILE A 175 -0.76 0.53 0.38
CA ILE A 175 0.25 0.95 -0.58
C ILE A 175 1.00 2.13 0.05
N PHE A 176 2.32 2.10 -0.06
CA PHE A 176 3.20 3.22 0.27
C PHE A 176 3.85 3.70 -1.02
N ALA A 177 3.73 4.98 -1.36
CA ALA A 177 4.25 5.54 -2.60
C ALA A 177 4.98 6.86 -2.35
N VAL A 178 6.07 7.07 -3.10
CA VAL A 178 6.84 8.32 -3.13
C VAL A 178 7.00 8.75 -4.58
N ALA A 179 6.66 9.99 -4.89
CA ALA A 179 6.91 10.60 -6.18
C ALA A 179 7.72 11.89 -6.04
N THR A 180 8.40 12.25 -7.13
CA THR A 180 9.30 13.41 -7.21
C THR A 180 9.03 14.26 -8.45
N LYS A 181 9.29 15.56 -8.37
CA LYS A 181 9.39 16.45 -9.55
C LYS A 181 10.80 16.49 -10.14
N ASN A 182 11.80 15.97 -9.44
CA ASN A 182 13.22 16.03 -9.82
C ASN A 182 13.90 14.65 -9.67
N GLU A 183 13.70 13.76 -10.63
CA GLU A 183 14.24 12.38 -10.58
C GLU A 183 15.76 12.32 -10.37
N SER A 184 16.53 13.18 -11.06
CA SER A 184 17.99 13.15 -11.01
C SER A 184 18.57 13.45 -9.63
N LYS A 185 17.83 14.15 -8.76
CA LYS A 185 18.22 14.42 -7.37
C LYS A 185 18.21 13.15 -6.50
N TRP A 186 17.44 12.14 -6.90
CA TRP A 186 17.11 11.00 -6.04
C TRP A 186 17.63 9.65 -6.53
N THR A 187 17.98 9.53 -7.81
CA THR A 187 18.41 8.26 -8.44
C THR A 187 19.59 7.58 -7.77
N GLU A 188 20.49 8.34 -7.14
CA GLU A 188 21.65 7.80 -6.40
C GLU A 188 21.33 7.44 -4.95
N LYS A 189 20.26 8.00 -4.37
CA LYS A 189 19.91 7.85 -2.94
C LYS A 189 18.80 6.84 -2.71
N ILE A 190 17.84 6.78 -3.64
CA ILE A 190 16.64 5.97 -3.53
C ILE A 190 16.57 5.09 -4.77
N HIS A 191 16.65 3.77 -4.56
CA HIS A 191 16.48 2.83 -5.64
C HIS A 191 15.03 2.86 -6.13
N LYS A 192 14.84 3.03 -7.44
CA LYS A 192 13.52 3.07 -8.03
C LYS A 192 12.85 1.71 -7.90
N GLU A 193 11.73 1.66 -7.19
CA GLU A 193 10.97 0.44 -6.99
C GLU A 193 9.51 0.68 -7.39
N PHE A 194 8.99 -0.19 -8.26
CA PHE A 194 7.57 -0.24 -8.57
C PHE A 194 7.19 -1.70 -8.78
N SER A 195 6.26 -2.19 -7.98
CA SER A 195 5.66 -3.50 -8.18
C SER A 195 4.18 -3.48 -7.83
N TYR A 196 3.43 -4.32 -8.53
CA TYR A 196 2.10 -4.78 -8.13
C TYR A 196 2.09 -6.31 -7.96
N LEU A 197 3.28 -6.93 -8.03
CA LEU A 197 3.53 -8.35 -7.87
C LEU A 197 4.20 -8.63 -6.53
N GLU A 198 3.63 -9.58 -5.81
CA GLU A 198 4.19 -10.19 -4.62
C GLU A 198 5.37 -11.09 -4.97
N LYS A 199 6.38 -11.09 -4.09
CA LYS A 199 7.55 -11.96 -4.20
C LYS A 199 7.18 -13.43 -3.96
N ASP A 200 6.33 -13.67 -2.97
CA ASP A 200 5.86 -14.99 -2.59
C ASP A 200 4.56 -15.34 -3.32
N LYS A 201 4.54 -16.48 -4.00
CA LYS A 201 3.34 -16.97 -4.67
C LYS A 201 2.29 -17.46 -3.67
N PRO A 202 0.99 -17.24 -3.92
CA PRO A 202 -0.06 -17.81 -3.10
C PRO A 202 -0.13 -19.33 -3.28
N LEU A 203 -0.58 -20.04 -2.24
CA LEU A 203 -0.60 -21.51 -2.21
C LEU A 203 -1.72 -22.13 -3.08
N ASP A 204 -2.68 -21.32 -3.50
CA ASP A 204 -3.81 -21.74 -4.33
C ASP A 204 -3.50 -21.75 -5.83
N GLY A 205 -2.29 -21.31 -6.21
CA GLY A 205 -1.80 -21.33 -7.58
C GLY A 205 -2.29 -20.18 -8.46
N PHE A 206 -3.00 -19.20 -7.90
CA PHE A 206 -3.35 -17.97 -8.59
C PHE A 206 -2.15 -17.02 -8.73
N GLU A 207 -2.32 -15.97 -9.52
CA GLU A 207 -1.32 -14.95 -9.76
C GLU A 207 -0.93 -14.22 -8.45
N SER A 208 0.36 -13.91 -8.32
CA SER A 208 0.91 -13.24 -7.14
C SER A 208 0.74 -11.73 -7.22
N TYR A 209 -0.48 -11.24 -7.45
CA TYR A 209 -0.75 -9.80 -7.39
C TYR A 209 -0.86 -9.30 -5.95
N ILE A 210 -0.71 -7.99 -5.75
CA ILE A 210 -0.98 -7.31 -4.48
C ILE A 210 -2.28 -7.82 -3.84
N GLY A 211 -2.21 -8.18 -2.56
CA GLY A 211 -3.34 -8.69 -1.79
C GLY A 211 -3.64 -10.19 -1.97
N CYS A 212 -2.87 -10.94 -2.76
CA CYS A 212 -3.07 -12.39 -2.90
C CYS A 212 -2.93 -13.16 -1.57
N HIS A 213 -2.25 -12.60 -0.57
CA HIS A 213 -2.13 -13.20 0.77
C HIS A 213 -3.21 -12.73 1.76
N ALA A 214 -4.02 -11.73 1.40
CA ALA A 214 -5.01 -11.16 2.32
C ALA A 214 -6.24 -12.08 2.49
N ILE A 215 -6.59 -12.85 1.47
CA ILE A 215 -7.68 -13.83 1.49
C ILE A 215 -7.10 -15.18 1.13
N GLN A 216 -7.00 -16.08 2.10
CA GLN A 216 -6.41 -17.40 1.89
C GLN A 216 -7.46 -18.39 1.38
N ASN A 217 -7.15 -19.11 0.30
CA ASN A 217 -8.04 -20.11 -0.28
C ASN A 217 -7.57 -21.55 0.01
N HIS A 218 -7.33 -21.86 1.30
CA HIS A 218 -6.71 -23.12 1.72
C HIS A 218 -7.51 -24.37 1.31
N PHE A 219 -8.82 -24.37 1.46
CA PHE A 219 -9.65 -25.52 1.09
C PHE A 219 -9.63 -25.81 -0.41
N TYR A 220 -9.62 -24.77 -1.24
CA TYR A 220 -9.45 -24.92 -2.68
C TYR A 220 -8.05 -25.43 -3.05
N SER A 221 -7.01 -24.88 -2.42
CA SER A 221 -5.63 -25.37 -2.62
C SER A 221 -5.53 -26.86 -2.28
N MET A 222 -6.10 -27.28 -1.15
CA MET A 222 -6.17 -28.69 -0.76
C MET A 222 -6.98 -29.53 -1.76
N SER A 223 -8.16 -29.07 -2.20
CA SER A 223 -8.99 -29.84 -3.15
C SER A 223 -8.29 -30.04 -4.49
N ARG A 224 -7.56 -29.03 -4.98
CA ARG A 224 -6.74 -29.11 -6.20
C ARG A 224 -5.56 -30.06 -6.03
N PHE A 225 -4.94 -30.09 -4.85
CA PHE A 225 -3.90 -31.05 -4.53
C PHE A 225 -4.43 -32.50 -4.57
N TYR A 226 -5.58 -32.76 -3.92
CA TYR A 226 -6.22 -34.07 -3.98
C TYR A 226 -6.64 -34.46 -5.40
N GLN A 227 -7.19 -33.52 -6.18
CA GLN A 227 -7.55 -33.75 -7.58
C GLN A 227 -6.35 -34.19 -8.43
N ARG A 228 -5.18 -33.54 -8.25
CA ARG A 228 -3.95 -33.94 -8.95
C ARG A 228 -3.50 -35.35 -8.59
N ILE A 229 -3.63 -35.73 -7.32
CA ILE A 229 -3.31 -37.10 -6.88
C ILE A 229 -4.28 -38.10 -7.52
N THR A 230 -5.58 -37.82 -7.50
CA THR A 230 -6.59 -38.72 -8.09
C THR A 230 -6.40 -38.86 -9.59
N ASP A 231 -6.12 -37.77 -10.31
CA ASP A 231 -5.86 -37.79 -11.75
C ASP A 231 -4.58 -38.58 -12.07
N TYR A 232 -3.52 -38.39 -11.29
CA TYR A 232 -2.28 -39.14 -11.44
C TYR A 232 -2.49 -40.65 -11.23
N LEU A 233 -3.19 -41.04 -10.16
CA LEU A 233 -3.50 -42.44 -9.86
C LEU A 233 -4.39 -43.06 -10.93
N TYR A 234 -5.38 -42.32 -11.44
CA TYR A 234 -6.23 -42.77 -12.54
C TYR A 234 -5.44 -43.03 -13.83
N VAL A 235 -4.52 -42.13 -14.21
CA VAL A 235 -3.64 -42.33 -15.36
C VAL A 235 -2.73 -43.54 -15.18
N LYS A 236 -2.13 -43.70 -13.99
CA LYS A 236 -1.24 -44.85 -13.68
C LYS A 236 -1.97 -46.19 -13.68
N THR A 237 -3.16 -46.26 -13.08
CA THR A 237 -3.97 -47.48 -13.07
C THR A 237 -4.44 -47.87 -14.47
N ARG A 238 -4.83 -46.89 -15.30
CA ARG A 238 -5.17 -47.12 -16.71
C ARG A 238 -3.98 -47.65 -17.53
N GLN A 239 -2.78 -47.10 -17.31
CA GLN A 239 -1.55 -47.60 -17.95
C GLN A 239 -1.24 -49.04 -17.55
N LEU A 240 -1.27 -49.35 -16.25
CA LEU A 240 -1.06 -50.70 -15.72
C LEU A 240 -2.06 -51.69 -16.30
N TYR A 241 -3.35 -51.35 -16.30
CA TYR A 241 -4.41 -52.18 -16.89
C TYR A 241 -4.19 -52.42 -18.39
N GLY A 242 -3.76 -51.40 -19.14
CA GLY A 242 -3.38 -51.52 -20.54
C GLY A 242 -2.24 -52.52 -20.75
N THR A 243 -1.16 -52.43 -19.95
CA THR A 243 -0.02 -53.35 -20.03
C THR A 243 -0.40 -54.78 -19.65
N LEU A 244 -1.20 -54.96 -18.59
CA LEU A 244 -1.72 -56.25 -18.16
C LEU A 244 -2.59 -56.89 -19.25
N LYS A 245 -3.49 -56.13 -19.87
CA LYS A 245 -4.35 -56.61 -20.95
C LYS A 245 -3.55 -57.06 -22.18
N ILE A 246 -2.47 -56.34 -22.53
CA ILE A 246 -1.56 -56.75 -23.62
C ILE A 246 -0.86 -58.07 -23.26
N LYS A 247 -0.26 -58.16 -22.07
CA LYS A 247 0.40 -59.40 -21.62
C LYS A 247 -0.53 -60.60 -21.58
N LEU A 248 -1.77 -60.40 -21.13
CA LEU A 248 -2.77 -61.47 -21.05
C LEU A 248 -3.16 -61.97 -22.45
N LYS A 249 -3.34 -61.07 -23.43
CA LYS A 249 -3.58 -61.47 -24.83
C LYS A 249 -2.44 -62.32 -25.38
N THR A 250 -1.19 -61.90 -25.15
CA THR A 250 0.00 -62.65 -25.57
C THR A 250 0.08 -64.05 -24.94
N LEU A 251 -0.33 -64.19 -23.67
CA LEU A 251 -0.33 -65.48 -22.95
C LEU A 251 -1.43 -66.44 -23.41
N VAL A 252 -2.60 -65.94 -23.79
CA VAL A 252 -3.77 -66.76 -24.15
C VAL A 252 -3.83 -67.06 -25.67
N GLY A 253 -2.90 -66.51 -26.46
CA GLY A 253 -2.81 -66.78 -27.90
C GLY A 253 -3.94 -66.15 -28.74
N LEU A 254 -4.46 -64.99 -28.27
CA LEU A 254 -5.49 -64.18 -28.94
C LEU A 254 -4.92 -62.89 -29.54
#